data_AF-A0A4Q3S8U0-F1
#
_entry.id   AF-A0A4Q3S8U0-F1
#
_cell.length_a   1.000
_cell.length_b   1.000
_cell.length_c   1.000
_cell.angle_alpha   90.00
_cell.angle_beta   90.00
_cell.angle_gamma   90.00
#
_symmetry.space_group_name_H-M   'P 1'
#
loop_
_entity.id
_entity.type
_entity.pdbx_description
1 polymer ?
#
loop_
_entity_poly.entity_id
_entity_poly.type
_entity_poly.pdbx_seq_one_letter_code
_entity_poly.pdbx_strand_id
1 'polypeptide(L)' 'ESVRLTGCDWDGEQKAEREALTQAIARATFERMAEGLVVPSAQAPGGVNVVYFPCHRREESTLITYGEEDIPHMHGL' A
#
# COMPACT_ATOMS: atom_id res chain seq x y z
N GLU A 1 -15.11 -14.25 14.70
CA GLU A 1 -13.99 -14.52 13.78
C GLU A 1 -13.08 -13.30 13.73
N SER A 2 -11.76 -13.48 13.58
CA SER A 2 -10.83 -12.36 13.42
C SER A 2 -10.97 -11.81 12.01
N VAL A 3 -11.35 -10.54 11.87
CA VAL A 3 -11.37 -9.82 10.58
C VAL A 3 -9.95 -9.82 10.00
N ARG A 4 -9.76 -10.34 8.79
CA ARG A 4 -8.49 -10.26 8.06
C ARG A 4 -8.51 -9.05 7.14
N LEU A 5 -7.45 -8.23 7.17
CA LEU A 5 -7.30 -7.05 6.30
C LEU A 5 -7.41 -7.40 4.82
N THR A 6 -6.95 -8.59 4.41
CA THR A 6 -7.04 -9.07 3.02
C THR A 6 -8.47 -9.38 2.56
N GLY A 7 -9.43 -9.46 3.48
CA GLY A 7 -10.86 -9.63 3.17
C GLY A 7 -11.65 -8.33 3.15
N CYS A 8 -10.99 -7.17 3.26
CA CYS A 8 -11.66 -5.87 3.17
C CYS A 8 -12.18 -5.64 1.74
N ASP A 9 -13.49 -5.40 1.59
CA ASP A 9 -14.11 -4.99 0.33
C ASP A 9 -13.88 -3.50 0.08
N TRP A 10 -12.65 -3.14 -0.27
CA TRP A 10 -12.27 -1.74 -0.48
C TRP A 10 -13.07 -1.09 -1.62
N ASP A 11 -13.42 -1.85 -2.66
CA ASP A 11 -14.15 -1.36 -3.83
C ASP A 11 -15.62 -1.08 -3.49
N GLY A 12 -16.27 -1.98 -2.75
CA GLY A 12 -17.63 -1.77 -2.24
C GLY A 12 -17.74 -0.58 -1.28
N GLU A 13 -16.77 -0.40 -0.37
CA GLU A 13 -16.72 0.76 0.53
C GLU A 13 -16.60 2.07 -0.25
N GLN A 14 -15.68 2.14 -1.22
CA GLN A 14 -15.49 3.34 -2.05
C GLN A 14 -16.71 3.66 -2.92
N LYS A 15 -17.31 2.65 -3.57
CA LYS A 15 -18.55 2.83 -4.35
C LYS A 15 -19.71 3.36 -3.51
N ALA A 16 -19.67 3.12 -2.20
CA ALA A 16 -20.62 3.63 -1.25
C ALA A 16 -20.14 4.91 -0.54
N GLU A 17 -19.11 5.58 -1.06
CA GLU A 17 -18.53 6.83 -0.55
C GLU A 17 -18.03 6.74 0.90
N ARG A 18 -17.58 5.56 1.33
CA ARG A 18 -16.98 5.33 2.65
C ARG A 18 -15.48 5.07 2.55
N GLU A 19 -14.76 5.48 3.58
CA GLU A 19 -13.34 5.14 3.71
C GLU A 19 -13.19 3.64 4.02
N ALA A 20 -12.43 2.93 3.18
CA ALA A 20 -12.13 1.53 3.43
C ALA A 20 -11.17 1.39 4.62
N LEU A 21 -11.29 0.30 5.40
CA LEU A 21 -10.42 0.05 6.56
C LEU A 21 -8.92 0.07 6.19
N THR A 22 -8.56 -0.48 5.03
CA THR A 22 -7.18 -0.47 4.52
C THR A 22 -6.66 0.94 4.27
N GLN A 23 -7.53 1.85 3.79
CA GLN A 23 -7.20 3.27 3.59
C GLN A 23 -7.08 4.00 4.92
N ALA A 24 -8.00 3.75 5.87
CA ALA A 24 -7.94 4.35 7.20
C ALA A 24 -6.63 4.00 7.92
N ILE A 25 -6.14 2.77 7.78
CA ILE A 25 -4.85 2.34 8.34
C ILE A 25 -3.68 3.05 7.63
N ALA A 26 -3.70 3.12 6.30
CA ALA A 26 -2.66 3.81 5.55
C ALA A 26 -2.61 5.30 5.92
N ARG A 27 -3.76 5.96 6.02
CA ARG A 27 -3.89 7.36 6.45
C ARG A 27 -3.39 7.56 7.88
N ALA A 28 -3.82 6.74 8.83
CA ALA A 28 -3.34 6.84 10.22
C ALA A 28 -1.81 6.63 10.32
N THR A 29 -1.25 5.76 9.48
CA THR A 29 0.20 5.52 9.43
C THR A 29 0.93 6.71 8.81
N PHE A 30 0.39 7.27 7.73
CA PHE A 30 0.89 8.49 7.10
C PHE A 30 0.88 9.66 8.10
N GLU A 31 -0.23 9.92 8.78
CA GLU A 31 -0.38 10.98 9.80
C GLU A 31 0.62 10.84 10.97
N ARG A 32 1.21 9.65 11.16
CA ARG A 32 2.26 9.38 12.16
C ARG A 32 3.69 9.52 11.61
N MET A 33 3.85 10.10 10.42
CA MET A 33 5.14 10.35 9.78
C MET A 33 5.98 9.09 9.57
N ALA A 34 5.32 7.93 9.41
CA ALA A 34 6.01 6.73 8.95
C ALA A 34 6.42 6.91 7.48
N GLU A 35 7.53 6.29 7.08
CA GLU A 35 7.99 6.28 5.68
C GLU A 35 7.17 5.36 4.78
N GLY A 36 6.38 4.47 5.38
CA GLY A 36 5.62 3.47 4.66
C GLY A 36 5.08 2.39 5.59
N LEU A 37 4.54 1.34 4.97
CA LEU A 37 3.95 0.18 5.62
C LEU A 37 4.19 -1.08 4.79
N VAL A 38 4.44 -2.18 5.49
CA VAL A 38 4.45 -3.54 4.94
C VAL A 38 3.07 -4.13 5.16
N VAL A 39 2.42 -4.61 4.10
CA VAL A 39 1.03 -5.08 4.15
C VAL A 39 0.88 -6.43 3.46
N PRO A 40 -0.05 -7.29 3.89
CA PRO A 40 -0.31 -8.54 3.21
C PRO A 40 -0.88 -8.29 1.81
N SER A 41 -0.47 -9.11 0.84
CA SER A 41 -1.02 -9.07 -0.51
C SER A 41 -2.43 -9.67 -0.53
N ALA A 42 -3.36 -8.98 -1.18
CA ALA A 42 -4.70 -9.50 -1.45
C ALA A 42 -4.71 -10.50 -2.63
N GLN A 43 -3.73 -10.41 -3.53
CA GLN A 43 -3.65 -11.23 -4.75
C GLN A 43 -2.83 -12.51 -4.56
N ALA A 44 -1.73 -12.43 -3.79
CA ALA A 44 -0.81 -13.55 -3.60
C ALA A 44 -0.90 -14.07 -2.14
N PRO A 45 -1.38 -15.30 -1.90
CA PRO A 45 -1.43 -15.88 -0.56
C PRO A 45 -0.03 -15.92 0.08
N GLY A 46 0.11 -15.32 1.27
CA GLY A 46 1.40 -15.18 1.95
C GLY A 46 2.35 -14.16 1.31
N GLY A 47 1.95 -13.54 0.20
CA GLY A 47 2.66 -12.43 -0.43
C GLY A 47 2.54 -11.16 0.39
N VAL A 48 3.45 -10.23 0.13
CA VAL A 48 3.58 -8.98 0.88
C VAL A 48 3.79 -7.85 -0.10
N ASN A 49 3.14 -6.71 0.15
CA ASN A 49 3.34 -5.47 -0.58
C ASN A 49 4.00 -4.44 0.35
N VAL A 50 4.68 -3.46 -0.26
CA VAL A 50 5.21 -2.29 0.43
C VAL A 50 4.50 -1.06 -0.11
N VAL A 51 3.92 -0.27 0.78
CA VAL A 51 3.43 1.08 0.48
C VAL A 51 4.46 2.05 1.02
N TYR A 52 5.00 2.90 0.16
CA TYR A 52 6.02 3.88 0.50
C TYR A 52 5.46 5.30 0.37
N PHE A 53 5.82 6.18 1.30
CA PHE A 53 5.41 7.57 1.38
C PHE A 53 6.62 8.49 1.11
N PRO A 54 6.85 8.92 -0.14
CA PRO A 54 8.07 9.64 -0.52
C PRO A 54 8.28 10.95 0.24
N CYS A 55 7.20 11.64 0.62
CA CYS A 55 7.27 12.89 1.37
C CYS A 55 7.70 12.72 2.84
N HIS A 56 7.69 11.50 3.38
CA HIS A 56 8.15 11.21 4.74
C HIS A 56 9.54 10.57 4.78
N ARG A 57 10.20 10.46 3.62
CA ARG A 57 11.54 9.88 3.52
C ARG A 57 12.51 10.56 4.48
N ARG A 58 13.18 9.76 5.30
CA ARG A 58 14.26 10.17 6.20
C ARG A 58 15.56 10.27 5.42
N GLU A 59 16.48 11.09 5.91
CA GLU A 59 17.74 11.36 5.20
C GLU A 59 18.62 10.11 5.08
N GLU A 60 18.56 9.24 6.08
CA GLU A 60 19.30 7.98 6.13
C GLU A 60 18.70 6.87 5.25
N SER A 61 17.47 7.04 4.75
CA SER A 61 16.76 6.03 3.98
C SER A 61 17.16 6.06 2.51
N THR A 62 17.46 4.88 1.96
CA THR A 62 17.81 4.71 0.55
C THR A 62 16.74 3.85 -0.15
N LEU A 63 16.24 4.35 -1.28
CA LEU A 63 15.38 3.58 -2.19
C LEU A 63 16.17 3.30 -3.47
N ILE A 64 16.29 2.02 -3.83
CA ILE A 64 16.99 1.56 -5.03
C ILE A 64 16.02 0.68 -5.81
N THR A 65 15.78 1.05 -7.07
CA THR A 65 15.07 0.21 -8.03
C THR A 65 16.08 -0.63 -8.79
N TYR A 66 15.81 -1.93 -8.92
CA TYR A 66 16.63 -2.87 -9.70
C TYR A 66 15.78 -3.43 -10.85
N GLY A 67 16.37 -3.57 -12.04
CA GLY A 67 15.68 -4.13 -13.21
C GLY A 67 14.52 -3.27 -13.70
N GLU A 68 14.60 -1.95 -13.55
CA GLU A 68 13.58 -1.02 -14.05
C GLU A 68 13.40 -1.17 -15.57
N GLU A 69 14.49 -1.44 -16.27
CA GLU A 69 14.55 -1.73 -17.70
C GLU A 69 13.76 -2.98 -18.12
N ASP A 70 13.53 -3.91 -17.19
CA ASP A 70 12.82 -5.17 -17.45
C ASP A 70 11.30 -5.03 -17.18
N ILE A 71 10.87 -3.91 -16.58
CA ILE A 71 9.45 -3.66 -16.31
C ILE A 71 8.81 -3.19 -17.62
N PRO A 72 7.83 -3.92 -18.18
CA PRO A 72 7.14 -3.49 -19.39
C PRO A 72 6.54 -2.11 -19.17
N HIS A 73 6.90 -1.14 -20.01
CA HIS A 73 6.25 0.18 -19.98
C HIS A 73 4.78 0.01 -20.36
N MET A 74 3.92 -0.17 -19.35
CA MET A 74 2.49 -0.02 -19.55
C MET A 74 2.17 1.46 -19.74
N HIS A 75 2.14 1.91 -20.99
CA HIS A 75 1.45 3.14 -21.34
C HIS A 75 -0.06 2.94 -21.11
N GLY A 76 -0.63 3.65 -20.14
CA GLY A 76 -2.07 3.69 -19.91
C GLY A 76 -2.51 3.19 -18.54
N LEU A 77 -2.18 3.97 -17.52
CA LEU A 77 -3.09 4.23 -16.41
C LEU A 77 -3.53 5.69 -16.52
#